data_AF-A0A3D8H3N1-F1
#
_entry.id   AF-A0A3D8H3N1-F1
#
_cell.length_a   1.000
_cell.length_b   1.000
_cell.length_c   1.000
_cell.angle_alpha   90.00
_cell.angle_beta   90.00
_cell.angle_gamma   90.00
#
_symmetry.space_group_name_H-M   'P 1'
#
loop_
_entity.id
_entity.type
_entity.pdbx_description
1 polymer ?
#
loop_
_entity_poly.entity_id
_entity_poly.type
_entity_poly.pdbx_seq_one_letter_code
_entity_poly.pdbx_strand_id
1 'polypeptide(L)'
;MILNNRIDSESFMATIKAMLILGVLLLALTGCKVTTSDSHHYPDSGGFVSGLFYDARDTGRLYPTSSWSLTRYTEACQNEPLYFETHSGRVRVYGSPAYSETSFRAAASELERRIDGVLARFQLRWSEFVQDRSAAVAYPRQVIGCLSPEVSHSEFVSASMAAVAFNPYYGQWPYETGNTVAHELAHFVQQNLSRYDASYSLLPYWFAEGQAVVVAGEPIAEVYQHYDYDPLWDVTPGDTANFPYRFEHYGLAYRYLEKANGALAMTVLLEMVQVLDWDGGSYGEISTGESRAFVEAFNSANLVDHRNNYLSFQRFQSDYHDLLNGSY
;
A
#
# COMPACT_ATOMS: atom_id res chain seq x y z
N MET A 1 22.67 66.37 -1.95
CA MET A 1 21.37 66.00 -2.54
C MET A 1 21.60 64.68 -3.25
N ILE A 2 20.90 63.65 -2.77
CA ILE A 2 21.31 62.25 -2.77
C ILE A 2 21.11 61.59 -4.15
N LEU A 3 22.05 60.72 -4.51
CA LEU A 3 22.13 59.93 -5.74
C LEU A 3 21.00 58.90 -5.90
N ASN A 4 20.69 58.62 -7.17
CA ASN A 4 20.10 57.43 -7.78
C ASN A 4 19.75 56.24 -6.87
N ASN A 5 18.51 55.74 -7.00
CA ASN A 5 18.20 54.31 -7.00
C ASN A 5 16.83 54.08 -7.66
N ARG A 6 16.85 53.84 -8.98
CA ARG A 6 15.76 53.16 -9.68
C ARG A 6 16.23 51.71 -9.79
N ILE A 7 15.80 50.88 -8.84
CA ILE A 7 16.07 49.45 -8.86
C ILE A 7 14.96 48.82 -9.69
N ASP A 8 15.38 48.24 -10.81
CA ASP A 8 14.56 47.48 -11.75
C ASP A 8 13.93 46.27 -11.05
N SER A 9 12.64 46.07 -11.29
CA SER A 9 11.80 45.04 -10.68
C SER A 9 11.99 43.64 -11.29
N GLU A 10 13.17 43.32 -11.81
CA GLU A 10 13.50 41.99 -12.37
C GLU A 10 14.44 41.16 -11.46
N SER A 11 14.70 41.63 -10.23
CA SER A 11 15.55 40.94 -9.26
C SER A 11 14.81 40.39 -8.02
N PHE A 12 13.48 40.32 -8.03
CA PHE A 12 12.70 39.74 -6.92
C PHE A 12 12.32 38.26 -7.12
N MET A 13 12.77 37.65 -8.23
CA MET A 13 12.45 36.26 -8.59
C MET A 13 13.69 35.35 -8.74
N ALA A 14 14.85 35.78 -8.26
CA ALA A 14 16.13 35.07 -8.40
C ALA A 14 16.83 34.72 -7.08
N THR A 15 16.19 34.95 -5.93
CA THR A 15 16.78 34.65 -4.60
C THR A 15 15.82 33.90 -3.67
N ILE A 16 15.00 33.01 -4.25
CA ILE A 16 14.33 31.90 -3.55
C ILE A 16 14.61 30.62 -4.36
N LYS A 17 15.89 30.41 -4.70
CA LYS A 17 16.43 29.21 -5.34
C LYS A 17 17.77 28.84 -4.69
N ALA A 18 17.79 28.80 -3.38
CA ALA A 18 18.82 28.17 -2.56
C ALA A 18 18.32 28.22 -1.12
N MET A 19 18.38 27.09 -0.41
CA MET A 19 17.94 26.89 0.98
C MET A 19 16.48 26.47 1.19
N LEU A 20 16.18 25.25 0.73
CA LEU A 20 15.66 24.17 1.61
C LEU A 20 15.92 22.82 0.94
N ILE A 21 17.18 22.60 0.55
CA ILE A 21 17.77 21.27 0.41
C ILE A 21 18.29 20.91 1.80
N LEU A 22 17.42 20.43 2.68
CA LEU A 22 17.77 19.55 3.80
C LEU A 22 16.49 19.01 4.42
N GLY A 23 15.99 17.93 3.84
CA GLY A 23 14.81 17.22 4.30
C GLY A 23 14.62 15.90 3.58
N VAL A 24 15.68 15.31 3.01
CA VAL A 24 15.70 13.89 2.70
C VAL A 24 15.97 13.20 4.02
N LEU A 25 14.96 13.15 4.89
CA LEU A 25 14.97 12.22 5.99
C LEU A 25 14.73 10.85 5.37
N LEU A 26 15.78 10.04 5.40
CA LEU A 26 15.74 8.60 5.18
C LEU A 26 14.62 8.01 6.06
N LEU A 27 13.43 7.82 5.48
CA LEU A 27 12.37 7.02 6.06
C LEU A 27 12.81 5.56 5.94
N ALA A 28 13.67 5.16 6.88
CA ALA A 28 13.85 3.77 7.21
C ALA A 28 12.50 3.23 7.69
N LEU A 29 12.05 2.21 6.99
CA LEU A 29 10.76 1.54 7.15
C LEU A 29 10.42 1.25 8.61
N THR A 30 9.34 1.89 9.05
CA THR A 30 8.42 1.29 9.99
C THR A 30 7.62 0.25 9.20
N GLY A 31 8.10 -0.99 9.23
CA GLY A 31 7.43 -2.10 8.57
C GLY A 31 6.00 -2.26 9.05
N CYS A 32 5.17 -2.84 8.19
CA CYS A 32 3.89 -3.43 8.56
C CYS A 32 4.04 -4.34 9.80
N LYS A 33 2.95 -4.72 10.45
CA LYS A 33 2.96 -5.67 11.59
C LYS A 33 3.71 -6.95 11.20
N VAL A 34 4.97 -7.08 11.61
CA VAL A 34 5.68 -8.35 11.38
C VAL A 34 6.46 -8.76 12.62
N THR A 35 5.69 -9.26 13.58
CA THR A 35 6.16 -10.12 14.67
C THR A 35 5.83 -11.55 14.28
N THR A 36 6.77 -12.21 13.60
CA THR A 36 6.66 -13.62 13.24
C THR A 36 6.99 -14.49 14.46
N SER A 37 6.34 -15.66 14.57
CA SER A 37 6.79 -16.72 15.48
C SER A 37 7.86 -17.58 14.78
N ASP A 38 8.90 -18.00 15.52
CA ASP A 38 10.05 -18.80 15.03
C ASP A 38 9.69 -20.25 14.66
N SER A 39 8.62 -20.47 13.89
CA SER A 39 8.24 -21.80 13.41
C SER A 39 8.33 -21.89 11.89
N HIS A 40 9.39 -22.53 11.42
CA HIS A 40 9.63 -22.82 10.01
C HIS A 40 8.73 -23.97 9.56
N HIS A 41 7.85 -23.73 8.59
CA HIS A 41 7.10 -24.81 7.93
C HIS A 41 7.36 -24.81 6.42
N TYR A 42 7.87 -25.94 5.92
CA TYR A 42 8.02 -26.23 4.50
C TYR A 42 6.75 -26.92 4.00
N PRO A 43 6.02 -26.38 3.02
CA PRO A 43 5.21 -27.23 2.17
C PRO A 43 6.15 -28.06 1.29
N ASP A 44 5.79 -29.34 1.12
CA ASP A 44 6.45 -30.23 0.17
C ASP A 44 6.47 -29.58 -1.23
N SER A 45 7.62 -29.70 -1.90
CA SER A 45 7.94 -29.12 -3.22
C SER A 45 7.02 -29.58 -4.38
N GLY A 46 6.02 -30.42 -4.12
CA GLY A 46 5.01 -30.87 -5.08
C GLY A 46 3.85 -29.89 -5.30
N GLY A 47 3.82 -28.74 -4.62
CA GLY A 47 2.65 -27.86 -4.60
C GLY A 47 2.73 -26.58 -5.46
N PHE A 48 3.88 -26.13 -5.96
CA PHE A 48 3.99 -24.79 -6.56
C PHE A 48 3.23 -24.61 -7.89
N VAL A 49 2.84 -23.37 -8.18
CA VAL A 49 2.24 -23.02 -9.47
C VAL A 49 3.22 -23.31 -10.62
N SER A 50 2.67 -23.81 -11.72
CA SER A 50 3.45 -24.11 -12.92
C SER A 50 3.90 -22.83 -13.62
N GLY A 51 5.10 -22.85 -14.21
CA GLY A 51 5.69 -21.71 -14.90
C GLY A 51 7.07 -22.03 -15.44
N LEU A 52 7.70 -21.05 -16.09
CA LEU A 52 8.99 -21.18 -16.75
C LEU A 52 9.92 -20.03 -16.35
N PHE A 53 11.22 -20.31 -16.33
CA PHE A 53 12.26 -19.31 -16.15
C PHE A 53 12.65 -18.70 -17.51
N TYR A 54 12.92 -17.41 -17.49
CA TYR A 54 13.30 -16.63 -18.66
C TYR A 54 14.36 -15.60 -18.29
N ASP A 55 15.07 -15.12 -19.31
CA ASP A 55 15.95 -13.97 -19.23
C ASP A 55 15.25 -12.74 -19.83
N ALA A 56 15.21 -11.64 -19.08
CA ALA A 56 14.62 -10.36 -19.47
C ALA A 56 15.37 -9.72 -20.64
N ARG A 57 16.67 -10.02 -20.81
CA ARG A 57 17.49 -9.55 -21.93
C ARG A 57 17.10 -10.23 -23.24
N ASP A 58 16.69 -11.48 -23.17
CA ASP A 58 16.24 -12.25 -24.33
C ASP A 58 14.79 -11.95 -24.69
N THR A 59 13.93 -11.82 -23.68
CA THR A 59 12.49 -11.61 -23.87
C THR A 59 12.08 -10.15 -24.05
N GLY A 60 12.96 -9.20 -23.71
CA GLY A 60 12.66 -7.76 -23.68
C GLY A 60 11.69 -7.34 -22.58
N ARG A 61 11.31 -8.28 -21.69
CA ARG A 61 10.35 -8.05 -20.61
C ARG A 61 11.08 -7.61 -19.35
N LEU A 62 11.54 -6.36 -19.34
CA LEU A 62 12.30 -5.77 -18.24
C LEU A 62 11.41 -5.51 -17.01
N TYR A 63 12.05 -5.45 -15.83
CA TYR A 63 11.41 -5.04 -14.58
C TYR A 63 10.95 -3.57 -14.64
N PRO A 64 9.88 -3.15 -13.95
CA PRO A 64 9.48 -1.75 -13.88
C PRO A 64 10.60 -0.84 -13.35
N THR A 65 10.80 0.34 -13.95
CA THR A 65 11.91 1.25 -13.59
C THR A 65 11.45 2.61 -13.06
N SER A 66 10.15 2.86 -12.99
CA SER A 66 9.59 4.12 -12.50
C SER A 66 9.75 4.22 -10.98
N SER A 67 10.75 4.97 -10.54
CA SER A 67 11.13 5.11 -9.12
C SER A 67 9.99 5.55 -8.21
N TRP A 68 9.11 6.44 -8.68
CA TRP A 68 7.95 6.91 -7.89
C TRP A 68 6.94 5.80 -7.55
N SER A 69 6.94 4.69 -8.31
CA SER A 69 6.04 3.54 -8.13
C SER A 69 6.69 2.37 -7.38
N LEU A 70 7.97 2.51 -7.00
CA LEU A 70 8.77 1.50 -6.32
C LEU A 70 9.20 2.01 -4.95
N THR A 71 9.41 1.07 -4.02
CA THR A 71 10.10 1.29 -2.75
C THR A 71 11.52 0.73 -2.83
N ARG A 72 12.39 1.09 -1.86
CA ARG A 72 13.75 0.54 -1.73
C ARG A 72 13.82 -0.99 -1.86
N TYR A 73 12.78 -1.67 -1.38
CA TYR A 73 12.66 -3.13 -1.44
C TYR A 73 12.37 -3.65 -2.83
N THR A 74 11.45 -3.01 -3.54
CA THR A 74 11.11 -3.40 -4.91
C THR A 74 12.12 -2.90 -5.94
N GLU A 75 12.91 -1.86 -5.64
CA GLU A 75 13.97 -1.36 -6.53
C GLU A 75 15.13 -2.35 -6.69
N ALA A 76 15.33 -3.25 -5.72
CA ALA A 76 16.42 -4.23 -5.75
C ALA A 76 16.41 -5.11 -7.01
N CYS A 77 15.25 -5.33 -7.64
CA CYS A 77 15.13 -6.15 -8.85
C CYS A 77 15.24 -5.39 -10.17
N GLN A 78 15.45 -4.07 -10.17
CA GLN A 78 15.48 -3.26 -11.41
C GLN A 78 16.48 -3.75 -12.46
N ASN A 79 17.61 -4.31 -12.01
CA ASN A 79 18.66 -4.80 -12.89
C ASN A 79 18.73 -6.33 -12.98
N GLU A 80 17.74 -7.03 -12.41
CA GLU A 80 17.76 -8.49 -12.39
C GLU A 80 17.27 -9.08 -13.71
N PRO A 81 18.10 -9.88 -14.40
CA PRO A 81 17.74 -10.43 -15.70
C PRO A 81 16.86 -11.68 -15.59
N LEU A 82 16.97 -12.44 -14.50
CA LEU A 82 16.23 -13.70 -14.35
C LEU A 82 14.83 -13.42 -13.81
N TYR A 83 13.82 -14.04 -14.43
CA TYR A 83 12.49 -14.10 -13.85
C TYR A 83 11.82 -15.45 -14.07
N PHE A 84 10.92 -15.77 -13.15
CA PHE A 84 9.95 -16.85 -13.28
C PHE A 84 8.59 -16.27 -13.69
N GLU A 85 7.99 -16.80 -14.76
CA GLU A 85 6.64 -16.42 -15.18
C GLU A 85 5.69 -17.62 -15.08
N THR A 86 4.57 -17.40 -14.41
CA THR A 86 3.49 -18.38 -14.24
C THR A 86 2.86 -18.74 -15.58
N HIS A 87 2.37 -19.98 -15.74
CA HIS A 87 1.70 -20.41 -16.98
C HIS A 87 0.43 -19.59 -17.28
N SER A 88 -0.24 -19.06 -16.26
CA SER A 88 -1.39 -18.17 -16.46
C SER A 88 -0.98 -16.81 -17.06
N GLY A 89 0.32 -16.49 -17.03
CA GLY A 89 0.87 -15.20 -17.43
C GLY A 89 0.49 -14.04 -16.51
N ARG A 90 -0.13 -14.29 -15.34
CA ARG A 90 -0.60 -13.24 -14.42
C ARG A 90 0.47 -12.78 -13.44
N VAL A 91 1.43 -13.62 -13.13
CA VAL A 91 2.50 -13.31 -12.17
C VAL A 91 3.87 -13.51 -12.81
N ARG A 92 4.76 -12.55 -12.56
CA ARG A 92 6.18 -12.65 -12.90
C ARG A 92 7.03 -12.26 -11.70
N VAL A 93 7.97 -13.10 -11.30
CA VAL A 93 8.87 -12.84 -10.16
C VAL A 93 10.31 -12.70 -10.66
N TYR A 94 10.93 -11.55 -10.38
CA TYR A 94 12.33 -11.26 -10.70
C TYR A 94 13.23 -11.47 -9.48
N GLY A 95 14.52 -11.71 -9.73
CA GLY A 95 15.52 -11.83 -8.68
C GLY A 95 16.87 -12.29 -9.20
N SER A 96 17.87 -12.27 -8.31
CA SER A 96 19.22 -12.73 -8.63
C SER A 96 19.24 -14.19 -9.06
N PRO A 97 20.03 -14.56 -10.10
CA PRO A 97 20.32 -15.96 -10.42
C PRO A 97 20.98 -16.75 -9.28
N ALA A 98 21.48 -16.07 -8.24
CA ALA A 98 22.02 -16.70 -7.05
C ALA A 98 20.93 -17.27 -6.12
N TYR A 99 19.67 -16.86 -6.28
CA TYR A 99 18.56 -17.34 -5.46
C TYR A 99 17.99 -18.67 -5.98
N SER A 100 17.47 -19.48 -5.07
CA SER A 100 16.96 -20.81 -5.40
C SER A 100 15.70 -20.74 -6.27
N GLU A 101 15.54 -21.69 -7.21
CA GLU A 101 14.30 -21.82 -7.99
C GLU A 101 13.06 -21.93 -7.09
N THR A 102 13.19 -22.59 -5.94
CA THR A 102 12.15 -22.73 -4.92
C THR A 102 11.63 -21.37 -4.45
N SER A 103 12.52 -20.39 -4.21
CA SER A 103 12.12 -19.04 -3.79
C SER A 103 11.28 -18.33 -4.84
N PHE A 104 11.68 -18.41 -6.12
CA PHE A 104 10.91 -17.82 -7.22
C PHE A 104 9.52 -18.45 -7.33
N ARG A 105 9.46 -19.78 -7.28
CA ARG A 105 8.21 -20.54 -7.37
C ARG A 105 7.30 -20.31 -6.17
N ALA A 106 7.86 -20.16 -4.97
CA ALA A 106 7.12 -19.85 -3.75
C ALA A 106 6.46 -18.47 -3.83
N ALA A 107 7.24 -17.43 -4.16
CA ALA A 107 6.71 -16.07 -4.35
C ALA A 107 5.61 -16.04 -5.42
N ALA A 108 5.87 -16.68 -6.57
CA ALA A 108 4.88 -16.74 -7.64
C ALA A 108 3.59 -17.45 -7.21
N SER A 109 3.72 -18.53 -6.43
CA SER A 109 2.58 -19.29 -5.93
C SER A 109 1.72 -18.48 -4.95
N GLU A 110 2.34 -17.75 -4.02
CA GLU A 110 1.57 -16.92 -3.08
C GLU A 110 0.89 -15.75 -3.78
N LEU A 111 1.58 -15.06 -4.69
CA LEU A 111 0.95 -14.00 -5.49
C LEU A 111 -0.25 -14.53 -6.30
N GLU A 112 -0.08 -15.64 -7.02
CA GLU A 112 -1.10 -16.16 -7.92
C GLU A 112 -2.32 -16.73 -7.17
N ARG A 113 -2.13 -17.35 -6.01
CA ARG A 113 -3.24 -17.93 -5.23
C ARG A 113 -4.06 -16.91 -4.47
N ARG A 114 -3.44 -15.79 -4.08
CA ARG A 114 -4.07 -14.82 -3.18
C ARG A 114 -4.73 -13.66 -3.91
N ILE A 115 -4.19 -13.26 -5.07
CA ILE A 115 -4.64 -12.04 -5.75
C ILE A 115 -6.15 -12.03 -6.03
N ASP A 116 -6.75 -13.15 -6.45
CA ASP A 116 -8.19 -13.20 -6.71
C ASP A 116 -9.03 -13.04 -5.43
N GLY A 117 -8.57 -13.60 -4.31
CA GLY A 117 -9.23 -13.45 -3.01
C GLY A 117 -9.15 -12.02 -2.47
N VAL A 118 -7.98 -11.38 -2.63
CA VAL A 118 -7.77 -9.97 -2.29
C VAL A 118 -8.69 -9.10 -3.14
N LEU A 119 -8.65 -9.22 -4.48
CA LEU A 119 -9.49 -8.44 -5.39
C LEU A 119 -10.98 -8.61 -5.10
N ALA A 120 -11.43 -9.82 -4.76
CA ALA A 120 -12.82 -10.06 -4.37
C ALA A 120 -13.24 -9.26 -3.13
N ARG A 121 -12.34 -9.00 -2.16
CA ARG A 121 -12.63 -8.11 -1.01
C ARG A 121 -12.79 -6.66 -1.44
N PHE A 122 -12.08 -6.23 -2.49
CA PHE A 122 -12.28 -4.94 -3.16
C PHE A 122 -13.44 -4.94 -4.17
N GLN A 123 -14.24 -6.01 -4.27
CA GLN A 123 -15.32 -6.13 -5.25
C GLN A 123 -14.86 -6.04 -6.72
N LEU A 124 -13.63 -6.48 -6.99
CA LEU A 124 -13.02 -6.47 -8.31
C LEU A 124 -12.69 -7.89 -8.78
N ARG A 125 -12.70 -8.08 -10.10
CA ARG A 125 -12.09 -9.21 -10.80
C ARG A 125 -10.75 -8.78 -11.39
N TRP A 126 -9.89 -9.76 -11.67
CA TRP A 126 -8.60 -9.51 -12.32
C TRP A 126 -8.70 -8.65 -13.59
N SER A 127 -9.70 -8.92 -14.44
CA SER A 127 -9.89 -8.16 -15.68
C SER A 127 -10.25 -6.71 -15.47
N GLU A 128 -11.02 -6.41 -14.41
CA GLU A 128 -11.44 -5.05 -14.02
C GLU A 128 -10.24 -4.32 -13.45
N PHE A 129 -9.57 -4.90 -12.43
CA PHE A 129 -8.37 -4.33 -11.83
C PHE A 129 -7.27 -3.97 -12.84
N VAL A 130 -7.03 -4.84 -13.84
CA VAL A 130 -6.01 -4.56 -14.86
C VAL A 130 -6.41 -3.42 -15.82
N GLN A 131 -7.70 -3.16 -16.01
CA GLN A 131 -8.23 -2.05 -16.79
C GLN A 131 -8.29 -0.75 -15.97
N ASP A 132 -8.72 -0.85 -14.71
CA ASP A 132 -9.04 0.30 -13.86
C ASP A 132 -7.81 0.93 -13.20
N ARG A 133 -6.68 0.23 -13.17
CA ARG A 133 -5.38 0.82 -12.81
C ARG A 133 -4.96 1.86 -13.86
N SER A 134 -5.46 3.08 -13.70
CA SER A 134 -5.03 4.23 -14.47
C SER A 134 -3.94 4.96 -13.69
N ALA A 135 -2.69 4.61 -13.97
CA ALA A 135 -1.54 5.39 -13.50
C ALA A 135 -0.89 6.12 -14.68
N ALA A 136 -0.08 7.14 -14.38
CA ALA A 136 0.74 7.82 -15.40
C ALA A 136 1.66 6.87 -16.18
N VAL A 137 1.92 5.68 -15.63
CA VAL A 137 2.79 4.66 -16.21
C VAL A 137 1.97 3.43 -16.60
N ALA A 138 2.22 2.94 -17.81
CA ALA A 138 1.69 1.66 -18.25
C ALA A 138 2.33 0.51 -17.43
N TYR A 139 1.61 0.01 -16.44
CA TYR A 139 2.06 -1.16 -15.69
C TYR A 139 1.96 -2.45 -16.52
N PRO A 140 2.88 -3.43 -16.34
CA PRO A 140 2.70 -4.78 -16.88
C PRO A 140 1.34 -5.32 -16.46
N ARG A 141 0.58 -6.02 -17.31
CA ARG A 141 -0.73 -6.64 -16.98
C ARG A 141 -0.63 -7.83 -16.02
N GLN A 142 0.31 -7.75 -15.10
CA GLN A 142 0.83 -8.81 -14.25
C GLN A 142 1.05 -8.26 -12.85
N VAL A 143 0.94 -9.13 -11.84
CA VAL A 143 1.53 -8.88 -10.53
C VAL A 143 3.02 -9.15 -10.64
N ILE A 144 3.83 -8.14 -10.36
CA ILE A 144 5.28 -8.25 -10.39
C ILE A 144 5.78 -8.59 -8.99
N GLY A 145 6.53 -9.67 -8.86
CA GLY A 145 7.26 -10.04 -7.65
C GLY A 145 8.73 -9.69 -7.76
N CYS A 146 9.37 -9.39 -6.63
CA CYS A 146 10.80 -9.16 -6.52
C CYS A 146 11.40 -9.95 -5.35
N LEU A 147 12.35 -10.84 -5.60
CA LEU A 147 13.15 -11.44 -4.53
C LEU A 147 14.25 -10.46 -4.14
N SER A 148 14.07 -9.78 -3.02
CA SER A 148 14.83 -8.61 -2.63
C SER A 148 15.65 -8.84 -1.36
N PRO A 149 16.99 -8.71 -1.41
CA PRO A 149 17.84 -8.85 -0.22
C PRO A 149 17.60 -7.73 0.80
N GLU A 150 16.93 -6.64 0.41
CA GLU A 150 16.60 -5.52 1.29
C GLU A 150 15.42 -5.85 2.22
N VAL A 151 14.58 -6.83 1.87
CA VAL A 151 13.47 -7.30 2.71
C VAL A 151 14.02 -8.20 3.82
N SER A 152 13.89 -7.75 5.06
CA SER A 152 14.41 -8.48 6.23
C SER A 152 13.66 -9.79 6.46
N HIS A 153 14.21 -10.66 7.30
CA HIS A 153 13.49 -11.87 7.73
C HIS A 153 12.26 -11.55 8.58
N SER A 154 12.28 -10.41 9.29
CA SER A 154 11.19 -10.04 10.18
C SER A 154 10.00 -9.59 9.35
N GLU A 155 10.20 -8.80 8.30
CA GLU A 155 9.15 -8.29 7.42
C GLU A 155 8.72 -9.31 6.34
N PHE A 156 9.69 -10.00 5.76
CA PHE A 156 9.61 -11.01 4.70
C PHE A 156 8.87 -10.66 3.40
N VAL A 157 7.91 -9.73 3.40
CA VAL A 157 7.18 -9.27 2.21
C VAL A 157 6.79 -7.79 2.35
N SER A 158 6.84 -7.05 1.25
CA SER A 158 6.46 -5.63 1.23
C SER A 158 5.99 -5.21 -0.16
N ALA A 159 4.86 -4.52 -0.25
CA ALA A 159 4.31 -4.05 -1.51
C ALA A 159 4.65 -2.59 -1.84
N SER A 160 4.77 -2.34 -3.13
CA SER A 160 4.71 -1.02 -3.75
C SER A 160 3.57 -0.98 -4.76
N MET A 161 3.40 0.15 -5.44
CA MET A 161 2.42 0.23 -6.52
C MET A 161 2.78 -0.70 -7.70
N ALA A 162 4.07 -0.85 -8.01
CA ALA A 162 4.51 -1.59 -9.18
C ALA A 162 4.85 -3.06 -8.91
N ALA A 163 5.19 -3.44 -7.67
CA ALA A 163 5.66 -4.79 -7.36
C ALA A 163 5.45 -5.18 -5.89
N VAL A 164 5.58 -6.47 -5.61
CA VAL A 164 5.61 -7.05 -4.26
C VAL A 164 6.99 -7.67 -4.04
N ALA A 165 7.76 -7.12 -3.10
CA ALA A 165 9.08 -7.63 -2.73
C ALA A 165 8.95 -8.72 -1.67
N PHE A 166 9.80 -9.73 -1.75
CA PHE A 166 9.89 -10.85 -0.81
C PHE A 166 11.34 -11.02 -0.35
N ASN A 167 11.52 -11.49 0.88
CA ASN A 167 12.80 -12.01 1.32
C ASN A 167 13.20 -13.19 0.40
N PRO A 168 14.44 -13.22 -0.12
CA PRO A 168 14.83 -14.17 -1.16
C PRO A 168 15.03 -15.59 -0.62
N TYR A 169 15.03 -15.79 0.70
CA TYR A 169 15.29 -17.06 1.34
C TYR A 169 13.98 -17.69 1.82
N TYR A 170 13.35 -18.49 0.97
CA TYR A 170 12.08 -19.15 1.27
C TYR A 170 12.05 -19.91 2.61
N GLY A 171 13.16 -20.55 2.98
CA GLY A 171 13.27 -21.27 4.26
C GLY A 171 13.19 -20.36 5.51
N GLN A 172 13.22 -19.04 5.34
CA GLN A 172 13.08 -18.05 6.41
C GLN A 172 11.68 -17.44 6.50
N TRP A 173 10.76 -17.82 5.62
CA TRP A 173 9.41 -17.25 5.62
C TRP A 173 8.58 -17.78 6.78
N PRO A 174 7.70 -16.95 7.37
CA PRO A 174 6.92 -17.34 8.54
C PRO A 174 5.77 -18.30 8.21
N TYR A 175 5.26 -18.99 9.23
CA TYR A 175 4.10 -19.88 9.09
C TYR A 175 2.87 -19.18 8.48
N GLU A 176 2.63 -17.93 8.88
CA GLU A 176 1.48 -17.12 8.47
C GLU A 176 1.67 -16.44 7.10
N THR A 177 2.61 -16.93 6.27
CA THR A 177 2.96 -16.37 4.96
C THR A 177 1.73 -15.96 4.14
N GLY A 178 0.71 -16.83 4.07
CA GLY A 178 -0.46 -16.58 3.24
C GLY A 178 -1.25 -15.33 3.64
N ASN A 179 -1.35 -15.04 4.94
CA ASN A 179 -2.08 -13.88 5.45
C ASN A 179 -1.27 -12.60 5.22
N THR A 180 0.02 -12.60 5.55
CA THR A 180 0.86 -11.41 5.34
C THR A 180 1.03 -11.08 3.85
N VAL A 181 1.10 -12.08 2.97
CA VAL A 181 1.10 -11.82 1.51
C VAL A 181 -0.24 -11.23 1.05
N ALA A 182 -1.37 -11.67 1.62
CA ALA A 182 -2.67 -11.07 1.32
C ALA A 182 -2.76 -9.61 1.82
N HIS A 183 -2.16 -9.30 2.97
CA HIS A 183 -2.04 -7.94 3.51
C HIS A 183 -1.26 -7.03 2.55
N GLU A 184 -0.07 -7.45 2.13
CA GLU A 184 0.74 -6.68 1.18
C GLU A 184 0.08 -6.57 -0.19
N LEU A 185 -0.62 -7.60 -0.66
CA LEU A 185 -1.41 -7.51 -1.88
C LEU A 185 -2.58 -6.52 -1.73
N ALA A 186 -3.15 -6.35 -0.54
CA ALA A 186 -4.15 -5.32 -0.30
C ALA A 186 -3.53 -3.92 -0.47
N HIS A 187 -2.32 -3.70 0.03
CA HIS A 187 -1.57 -2.47 -0.24
C HIS A 187 -1.29 -2.28 -1.73
N PHE A 188 -0.83 -3.32 -2.43
CA PHE A 188 -0.64 -3.25 -3.88
C PHE A 188 -1.92 -2.79 -4.61
N VAL A 189 -3.08 -3.34 -4.27
CA VAL A 189 -4.38 -2.96 -4.86
C VAL A 189 -4.76 -1.53 -4.48
N GLN A 190 -4.65 -1.15 -3.20
CA GLN A 190 -4.90 0.21 -2.72
C GLN A 190 -4.12 1.24 -3.51
N GLN A 191 -2.80 1.05 -3.62
CA GLN A 191 -1.93 2.00 -4.32
C GLN A 191 -2.33 2.12 -5.79
N ASN A 192 -2.73 1.02 -6.45
CA ASN A 192 -3.16 1.04 -7.86
C ASN A 192 -4.54 1.69 -8.07
N LEU A 193 -5.43 1.65 -7.08
CA LEU A 193 -6.77 2.25 -7.17
C LEU A 193 -6.79 3.72 -6.73
N SER A 194 -5.92 4.09 -5.78
CA SER A 194 -6.02 5.38 -5.10
C SER A 194 -4.99 6.42 -5.54
N ARG A 195 -3.99 6.07 -6.35
CA ARG A 195 -2.93 6.98 -6.78
C ARG A 195 -2.75 6.91 -8.30
N TYR A 196 -2.52 8.07 -8.91
CA TYR A 196 -2.23 8.15 -10.34
C TYR A 196 -0.73 8.33 -10.62
N ASP A 197 -0.09 9.35 -10.04
CA ASP A 197 1.35 9.63 -10.16
C ASP A 197 2.00 10.23 -8.90
N ALA A 198 1.20 10.45 -7.84
CA ALA A 198 1.71 10.88 -6.54
C ALA A 198 2.86 9.97 -6.10
N SER A 199 3.95 10.54 -5.58
CA SER A 199 5.13 9.79 -5.10
C SER A 199 4.97 9.20 -3.70
N TYR A 200 3.86 9.51 -3.03
CA TYR A 200 3.52 9.11 -1.66
C TYR A 200 2.11 8.51 -1.61
N SER A 201 1.80 7.79 -0.53
CA SER A 201 0.44 7.26 -0.30
C SER A 201 -0.53 8.41 -0.05
N LEU A 202 -1.68 8.40 -0.73
CA LEU A 202 -2.76 9.36 -0.49
C LEU A 202 -3.70 8.93 0.65
N LEU A 203 -3.59 7.67 1.09
CA LEU A 203 -4.40 7.13 2.18
C LEU A 203 -3.72 7.40 3.53
N PRO A 204 -4.46 7.83 4.57
CA PRO A 204 -3.96 7.86 5.94
C PRO A 204 -3.51 6.46 6.38
N TYR A 205 -2.46 6.42 7.20
CA TYR A 205 -1.81 5.18 7.61
C TYR A 205 -2.79 4.22 8.30
N TRP A 206 -3.60 4.70 9.25
CA TRP A 206 -4.65 3.91 9.90
C TRP A 206 -5.65 3.29 8.91
N PHE A 207 -6.01 4.01 7.84
CA PHE A 207 -7.00 3.53 6.87
C PHE A 207 -6.39 2.45 5.98
N ALA A 208 -5.19 2.70 5.45
CA ALA A 208 -4.49 1.77 4.57
C ALA A 208 -4.21 0.44 5.29
N GLU A 209 -3.64 0.51 6.50
CA GLU A 209 -3.36 -0.66 7.32
C GLU A 209 -4.65 -1.34 7.82
N GLY A 210 -5.65 -0.56 8.24
CA GLY A 210 -6.92 -1.09 8.72
C GLY A 210 -7.68 -1.87 7.65
N GLN A 211 -7.70 -1.37 6.41
CA GLN A 211 -8.27 -2.11 5.29
C GLN A 211 -7.46 -3.36 4.98
N ALA A 212 -6.13 -3.30 5.00
CA ALA A 212 -5.27 -4.46 4.74
C ALA A 212 -5.48 -5.57 5.77
N VAL A 213 -5.57 -5.23 7.07
CA VAL A 213 -5.94 -6.14 8.17
C VAL A 213 -7.27 -6.85 7.90
N VAL A 214 -8.30 -6.09 7.50
CA VAL A 214 -9.64 -6.64 7.22
C VAL A 214 -9.67 -7.49 5.95
N VAL A 215 -8.88 -7.15 4.93
CA VAL A 215 -8.77 -7.92 3.68
C VAL A 215 -8.02 -9.22 3.90
N ALA A 216 -6.91 -9.19 4.65
CA ALA A 216 -6.08 -10.34 4.96
C ALA A 216 -6.71 -11.30 5.99
N GLY A 217 -7.76 -10.87 6.69
CA GLY A 217 -8.40 -11.65 7.74
C GLY A 217 -7.56 -11.72 9.02
N GLU A 218 -6.77 -10.68 9.27
CA GLU A 218 -5.97 -10.54 10.48
C GLU A 218 -6.84 -10.24 11.71
N PRO A 219 -6.32 -10.43 12.94
CA PRO A 219 -7.03 -10.08 14.15
C PRO A 219 -7.46 -8.61 14.18
N ILE A 220 -8.68 -8.38 14.65
CA ILE A 220 -9.27 -7.04 14.80
C ILE A 220 -9.70 -6.89 16.25
N ALA A 221 -9.42 -5.73 16.83
CA ALA A 221 -9.79 -5.44 18.21
C ALA A 221 -11.31 -5.61 18.39
N GLU A 222 -11.70 -6.13 19.55
CA GLU A 222 -13.10 -6.20 19.91
C GLU A 222 -13.65 -4.80 20.15
N VAL A 223 -14.93 -4.59 19.84
CA VAL A 223 -15.53 -3.24 19.90
C VAL A 223 -15.39 -2.63 21.29
N TYR A 224 -15.44 -3.41 22.38
CA TYR A 224 -15.33 -2.89 23.76
C TYR A 224 -13.92 -2.40 24.10
N GLN A 225 -12.91 -2.75 23.30
CA GLN A 225 -11.53 -2.33 23.47
C GLN A 225 -11.26 -0.98 22.81
N HIS A 226 -12.25 -0.35 22.18
CA HIS A 226 -12.02 0.85 21.38
C HIS A 226 -11.39 2.03 22.12
N TYR A 227 -11.43 2.09 23.45
CA TYR A 227 -10.74 3.10 24.27
C TYR A 227 -9.25 2.80 24.51
N ASP A 228 -8.76 1.62 24.13
CA ASP A 228 -7.37 1.21 24.36
C ASP A 228 -6.39 1.88 23.35
N TYR A 229 -6.93 2.45 22.27
CA TYR A 229 -6.15 3.13 21.23
C TYR A 229 -7.00 4.07 20.37
N ASP A 230 -6.42 5.22 19.95
CA ASP A 230 -7.08 6.21 19.09
C ASP A 230 -6.49 6.14 17.66
N PRO A 231 -6.98 5.23 16.79
CA PRO A 231 -6.33 4.92 15.52
C PRO A 231 -6.35 6.09 14.53
N LEU A 232 -7.34 6.98 14.61
CA LEU A 232 -7.57 8.02 13.60
C LEU A 232 -6.56 9.19 13.67
N TRP A 233 -5.64 9.16 14.63
CA TRP A 233 -4.52 10.11 14.73
C TRP A 233 -3.23 9.59 14.09
N ASP A 234 -3.18 8.31 13.72
CA ASP A 234 -2.04 7.72 13.03
C ASP A 234 -2.18 7.97 11.53
N VAL A 235 -1.87 9.19 11.12
CA VAL A 235 -2.03 9.66 9.74
C VAL A 235 -0.84 9.25 8.89
N THR A 236 0.36 9.36 9.44
CA THR A 236 1.62 8.89 8.83
C THR A 236 2.26 7.84 9.73
N PRO A 237 3.20 7.02 9.21
CA PRO A 237 3.90 6.06 10.05
C PRO A 237 4.70 6.71 11.21
N GLY A 238 5.10 7.98 11.04
CA GLY A 238 5.81 8.75 12.06
C GLY A 238 4.97 9.18 13.25
N ASP A 239 3.64 9.17 13.12
CA ASP A 239 2.70 9.53 14.19
C ASP A 239 2.46 8.37 15.18
N THR A 240 2.85 7.16 14.78
CA THR A 240 2.46 5.93 15.46
C THR A 240 3.16 5.71 16.78
N ALA A 241 2.40 5.31 17.80
CA ALA A 241 2.97 4.76 19.01
C ALA A 241 3.46 3.32 18.77
N ASN A 242 4.55 2.92 19.44
CA ASN A 242 5.15 1.60 19.26
C ASN A 242 4.40 0.48 20.01
N PHE A 243 3.11 0.29 19.69
CA PHE A 243 2.25 -0.74 20.24
C PHE A 243 1.84 -1.74 19.15
N PRO A 244 2.21 -3.03 19.26
CA PRO A 244 1.88 -4.04 18.25
C PRO A 244 0.36 -4.22 18.02
N TYR A 245 -0.46 -4.00 19.04
CA TYR A 245 -1.92 -4.15 18.95
C TYR A 245 -2.60 -3.03 18.17
N ARG A 246 -1.91 -1.92 17.83
CA ARG A 246 -2.50 -0.78 17.11
C ARG A 246 -3.15 -1.16 15.77
N PHE A 247 -2.57 -2.14 15.07
CA PHE A 247 -3.11 -2.65 13.80
C PHE A 247 -4.50 -3.28 13.97
N GLU A 248 -4.76 -3.91 15.12
CA GLU A 248 -6.08 -4.47 15.43
C GLU A 248 -7.11 -3.35 15.60
N HIS A 249 -6.70 -2.17 16.09
CA HIS A 249 -7.55 -0.98 16.19
C HIS A 249 -7.72 -0.25 14.85
N TYR A 250 -6.70 -0.22 13.99
CA TYR A 250 -6.87 0.22 12.59
C TYR A 250 -7.92 -0.64 11.90
N GLY A 251 -7.84 -1.96 12.05
CA GLY A 251 -8.84 -2.89 11.54
C GLY A 251 -10.23 -2.63 12.11
N LEU A 252 -10.34 -2.25 13.39
CA LEU A 252 -11.63 -1.92 14.02
C LEU A 252 -12.23 -0.66 13.41
N ALA A 253 -11.44 0.39 13.23
CA ALA A 253 -11.87 1.64 12.62
C ALA A 253 -12.32 1.46 11.16
N TYR A 254 -11.53 0.73 10.36
CA TYR A 254 -11.94 0.42 8.99
C TYR A 254 -13.20 -0.47 8.94
N ARG A 255 -13.27 -1.51 9.78
CA ARG A 255 -14.42 -2.43 9.84
C ARG A 255 -15.71 -1.71 10.22
N TYR A 256 -15.65 -0.66 11.04
CA TYR A 256 -16.80 0.18 11.32
C TYR A 256 -17.38 0.80 10.05
N LEU A 257 -16.51 1.41 9.22
CA LEU A 257 -16.91 2.01 7.94
C LEU A 257 -17.44 0.96 6.96
N GLU A 258 -16.71 -0.16 6.80
CA GLU A 258 -17.12 -1.25 5.89
C GLU A 258 -18.47 -1.85 6.29
N LYS A 259 -18.74 -2.04 7.60
CA LYS A 259 -20.03 -2.59 8.05
C LYS A 259 -21.21 -1.68 7.77
N ALA A 260 -21.04 -0.37 7.91
CA ALA A 260 -22.12 0.60 7.69
C ALA A 260 -22.37 0.90 6.20
N ASN A 261 -21.32 0.82 5.37
CA ASN A 261 -21.35 1.32 3.98
C ASN A 261 -21.17 0.23 2.92
N GLY A 262 -20.62 -0.92 3.30
CA GLY A 262 -20.30 -2.04 2.42
C GLY A 262 -18.94 -1.90 1.73
N ALA A 263 -18.37 -3.04 1.33
CA ALA A 263 -17.05 -3.12 0.70
C ALA A 263 -16.96 -2.33 -0.62
N LEU A 264 -18.04 -2.34 -1.44
CA LEU A 264 -18.06 -1.60 -2.70
C LEU A 264 -17.88 -0.10 -2.49
N ALA A 265 -18.54 0.50 -1.49
CA ALA A 265 -18.39 1.92 -1.19
C ALA A 265 -16.96 2.25 -0.76
N MET A 266 -16.30 1.35 -0.02
CA MET A 266 -14.90 1.53 0.37
C MET A 266 -13.94 1.40 -0.81
N THR A 267 -14.23 0.56 -1.81
CA THR A 267 -13.46 0.51 -3.06
C THR A 267 -13.65 1.79 -3.87
N VAL A 268 -14.89 2.24 -4.06
CA VAL A 268 -15.20 3.48 -4.79
C VAL A 268 -14.53 4.69 -4.12
N LEU A 269 -14.43 4.70 -2.79
CA LEU A 269 -13.68 5.73 -2.08
C LEU A 269 -12.23 5.84 -2.58
N LEU A 270 -11.53 4.72 -2.82
CA LEU A 270 -10.16 4.71 -3.33
C LEU A 270 -10.07 5.37 -4.72
N GLU A 271 -10.98 5.01 -5.63
CA GLU A 271 -11.05 5.59 -6.97
C GLU A 271 -11.34 7.10 -6.91
N MET A 272 -12.22 7.53 -5.99
CA MET A 272 -12.50 8.94 -5.75
C MET A 272 -11.26 9.70 -5.27
N VAL A 273 -10.43 9.10 -4.39
CA VAL A 273 -9.15 9.70 -3.96
C VAL A 273 -8.25 9.94 -5.17
N GLN A 274 -8.10 8.95 -6.05
CA GLN A 274 -7.27 9.08 -7.24
C GLN A 274 -7.75 10.22 -8.14
N VAL A 275 -9.06 10.28 -8.44
CA VAL A 275 -9.64 11.32 -9.32
C VAL A 275 -9.48 12.71 -8.72
N LEU A 276 -9.70 12.85 -7.41
CA LEU A 276 -9.62 14.14 -6.72
C LEU A 276 -8.19 14.68 -6.62
N ASP A 277 -7.21 13.80 -6.45
CA ASP A 277 -5.79 14.17 -6.50
C ASP A 277 -5.36 14.55 -7.93
N TRP A 278 -5.68 13.72 -8.93
CA TRP A 278 -5.22 13.90 -10.30
C TRP A 278 -5.87 15.10 -11.03
N ASP A 279 -7.21 15.12 -11.11
CA ASP A 279 -7.98 16.10 -11.91
C ASP A 279 -8.84 17.03 -11.03
N GLY A 280 -9.18 16.60 -9.81
CA GLY A 280 -10.02 17.37 -8.89
C GLY A 280 -9.32 18.53 -8.18
N GLY A 281 -8.01 18.71 -8.38
CA GLY A 281 -7.26 19.83 -7.81
C GLY A 281 -7.03 19.77 -6.30
N SER A 282 -7.25 18.60 -5.67
CA SER A 282 -7.17 18.40 -4.22
C SER A 282 -5.75 18.02 -3.77
N TYR A 283 -4.77 18.86 -4.11
CA TYR A 283 -3.35 18.60 -3.84
C TYR A 283 -2.94 18.92 -2.39
N GLY A 284 -2.02 18.11 -1.86
CA GLY A 284 -1.39 18.34 -0.56
C GLY A 284 -2.21 17.81 0.61
N GLU A 285 -1.91 18.31 1.81
CA GLU A 285 -2.45 17.79 3.06
C GLU A 285 -3.33 18.84 3.77
N ILE A 286 -4.18 18.36 4.70
CA ILE A 286 -4.87 19.21 5.68
C ILE A 286 -4.02 19.38 6.95
N SER A 287 -4.46 20.20 7.89
CA SER A 287 -3.68 20.53 9.11
C SER A 287 -3.35 19.34 10.00
N THR A 288 -4.10 18.24 9.88
CA THR A 288 -3.92 16.98 10.61
C THR A 288 -3.05 15.97 9.84
N GLY A 289 -2.60 16.30 8.62
CA GLY A 289 -1.67 15.51 7.83
C GLY A 289 -2.32 14.64 6.75
N GLU A 290 -3.64 14.42 6.77
CA GLU A 290 -4.31 13.60 5.77
C GLU A 290 -4.25 14.30 4.42
N SER A 291 -4.17 13.52 3.33
CA SER A 291 -4.26 14.10 1.99
C SER A 291 -5.62 14.77 1.81
N ARG A 292 -5.63 15.93 1.15
CA ARG A 292 -6.88 16.64 0.83
C ARG A 292 -7.78 15.77 -0.03
N ALA A 293 -7.21 15.05 -1.00
CA ALA A 293 -7.93 14.12 -1.84
C ALA A 293 -8.69 13.05 -1.03
N PHE A 294 -8.07 12.46 0.01
CA PHE A 294 -8.75 11.50 0.88
C PHE A 294 -9.92 12.11 1.64
N VAL A 295 -9.70 13.28 2.26
CA VAL A 295 -10.73 13.95 3.07
C VAL A 295 -11.91 14.38 2.20
N GLU A 296 -11.65 14.92 1.01
CA GLU A 296 -12.68 15.31 0.06
C GLU A 296 -13.43 14.08 -0.50
N ALA A 297 -12.72 12.99 -0.79
CA ALA A 297 -13.34 11.73 -1.21
C ALA A 297 -14.28 11.19 -0.13
N PHE A 298 -13.83 11.17 1.13
CA PHE A 298 -14.60 10.67 2.27
C PHE A 298 -15.90 11.46 2.44
N ASN A 299 -15.80 12.80 2.40
CA ASN A 299 -16.96 13.67 2.54
C ASN A 299 -17.90 13.58 1.32
N SER A 300 -17.36 13.35 0.13
CA SER A 300 -18.15 13.25 -1.11
C SER A 300 -18.80 11.89 -1.31
N ALA A 301 -18.28 10.83 -0.68
CA ALA A 301 -18.76 9.46 -0.82
C ALA A 301 -20.11 9.20 -0.12
N ASN A 302 -20.69 10.20 0.55
CA ASN A 302 -21.95 10.10 1.30
C ASN A 302 -21.94 8.93 2.32
N LEU A 303 -20.79 8.71 2.96
CA LEU A 303 -20.67 7.65 3.96
C LEU A 303 -21.61 7.92 5.13
N VAL A 304 -22.09 6.84 5.75
CA VAL A 304 -23.00 6.87 6.89
C VAL A 304 -22.43 6.13 8.09
N ASP A 305 -22.92 6.50 9.27
CA ASP A 305 -22.74 5.74 10.51
C ASP A 305 -23.70 4.54 10.59
N HIS A 306 -23.56 3.73 11.64
CA HIS A 306 -24.42 2.57 11.90
C HIS A 306 -25.91 2.90 12.08
N ARG A 307 -26.27 4.17 12.24
CA ARG A 307 -27.66 4.67 12.35
C ARG A 307 -28.14 5.31 11.05
N ASN A 308 -27.38 5.16 9.96
CA ASN A 308 -27.68 5.72 8.65
C ASN A 308 -27.68 7.26 8.62
N ASN A 309 -26.94 7.92 9.52
CA ASN A 309 -26.70 9.37 9.42
C ASN A 309 -25.41 9.62 8.65
N TYR A 310 -25.39 10.69 7.86
CA TYR A 310 -24.18 11.13 7.15
C TYR A 310 -22.99 11.29 8.12
N LEU A 311 -21.84 10.80 7.66
CA LEU A 311 -20.59 10.74 8.41
C LEU A 311 -19.52 11.46 7.60
N SER A 312 -19.22 12.71 7.97
CA SER A 312 -18.03 13.39 7.47
C SER A 312 -16.77 12.83 8.11
N PHE A 313 -15.62 13.04 7.47
CA PHE A 313 -14.33 12.62 8.03
C PHE A 313 -14.08 13.26 9.41
N GLN A 314 -14.33 14.57 9.54
CA GLN A 314 -14.18 15.29 10.80
C GLN A 314 -15.03 14.69 11.92
N ARG A 315 -16.29 14.33 11.62
CA ARG A 315 -17.18 13.70 12.59
C ARG A 315 -16.70 12.31 12.96
N PHE A 316 -16.21 11.53 12.00
CA PHE A 316 -15.66 10.21 12.29
C PHE A 316 -14.45 10.30 13.22
N GLN A 317 -13.57 11.27 12.98
CA GLN A 317 -12.40 11.52 13.83
C GLN A 317 -12.77 11.99 15.24
N SER A 318 -13.71 12.95 15.37
CA SER A 318 -14.08 13.50 16.68
C SER A 318 -14.93 12.56 17.53
N ASP A 319 -15.82 11.79 16.89
CA ASP A 319 -16.85 11.02 17.58
C ASP A 319 -16.54 9.51 17.59
N TYR A 320 -15.34 9.08 17.15
CA TYR A 320 -14.99 7.67 16.93
C TYR A 320 -15.42 6.74 18.08
N HIS A 321 -15.08 7.09 19.32
CA HIS A 321 -15.41 6.27 20.48
C HIS A 321 -16.91 6.27 20.77
N ASP A 322 -17.59 7.40 20.60
CA ASP A 322 -19.04 7.50 20.80
C ASP A 322 -19.81 6.71 19.73
N LEU A 323 -19.31 6.71 18.50
CA LEU A 323 -19.85 5.92 17.39
C LEU A 323 -19.74 4.42 17.67
N LEU A 324 -18.61 3.95 18.23
CA LEU A 324 -18.41 2.55 18.58
C LEU A 324 -19.24 2.12 19.80
N ASN A 325 -19.40 2.98 20.81
CA ASN A 325 -20.33 2.75 21.91
C ASN A 325 -21.77 2.55 21.43
N GLY A 326 -22.19 3.34 20.43
CA GLY A 326 -23.55 3.28 19.89
C GLY A 326 -23.83 2.08 18.99
N SER A 327 -22.80 1.32 18.61
CA SER A 327 -22.87 0.19 17.66
C SER A 327 -23.31 -1.14 18.31
N TYR A 328 -23.68 -1.11 19.59
CA TYR A 328 -24.20 -2.23 20.37
C TYR A 328 -25.72 -2.28 20.42
#